data_AF-A0A3S4I2M3-F1
#
_entry.id   AF-A0A3S4I2M3-F1
#
_cell.length_a   1.000
_cell.length_b   1.000
_cell.length_c   1.000
_cell.angle_alpha   90.00
_cell.angle_beta   90.00
_cell.angle_gamma   90.00
#
_symmetry.space_group_name_H-M   'P 1'
#
loop_
_entity.id
_entity.type
_entity.pdbx_description
1 polymer ?
#
loop_
_entity_poly.entity_id
_entity_poly.type
_entity_poly.pdbx_seq_one_letter_code
_entity_poly.pdbx_strand_id
1 'polypeptide(L)' 'MRFVGIMQDGRFDGIPLILETINPDIWAEEIAWLKAQQIAEAMA' A
#
# COMPACT_ATOMS: atom_id res chain seq x y z
N MET A 1 -0.44 -11.08 -8.95
CA MET A 1 0.61 -10.20 -8.39
C MET A 1 0.12 -9.75 -7.01
N ARG A 2 0.89 -9.94 -5.92
CA ARG A 2 0.45 -9.61 -4.54
C ARG A 2 1.18 -8.35 -4.07
N PHE A 3 0.46 -7.26 -3.80
CA PHE A 3 1.02 -5.96 -3.39
C PHE A 3 1.46 -5.91 -1.92
N VAL A 4 1.00 -6.87 -1.11
CA VAL A 4 1.28 -6.98 0.33
C VAL A 4 2.79 -6.92 0.64
N GLY A 5 3.61 -7.63 -0.14
CA GLY A 5 5.05 -7.76 0.12
C GLY A 5 5.86 -6.48 -0.10
N ILE A 6 5.33 -5.50 -0.83
CA ILE A 6 6.01 -4.20 -1.04
C ILE A 6 5.73 -3.27 0.15
N MET A 7 4.49 -3.26 0.66
CA MET A 7 4.09 -2.42 1.80
C MET A 7 4.67 -2.89 3.14
N GLN A 8 5.12 -4.15 3.21
CA GLN A 8 5.69 -4.77 4.41
C GLN A 8 7.22 -4.65 4.48
N ASP A 9 7.88 -4.15 3.44
CA ASP A 9 9.33 -4.15 3.35
C ASP A 9 9.88 -2.77 3.74
N GLY A 10 10.61 -2.72 4.87
CA GLY A 10 11.19 -1.48 5.42
C GLY A 10 12.21 -0.80 4.50
N ARG A 11 12.64 -1.42 3.40
CA ARG A 11 13.41 -0.74 2.34
C ARG A 11 12.63 0.38 1.65
N PHE A 12 11.30 0.37 1.77
CA PHE A 12 10.43 1.39 1.19
C PHE A 12 10.00 2.45 2.21
N ASP A 13 10.50 2.38 3.46
CA ASP A 13 10.24 3.41 4.46
C ASP A 13 10.88 4.74 4.04
N GLY A 14 10.07 5.81 4.02
CA GLY A 14 10.50 7.14 3.57
C GLY A 14 10.60 7.32 2.06
N ILE A 15 10.26 6.29 1.26
CA ILE A 15 10.17 6.38 -0.20
C ILE A 15 8.72 6.67 -0.61
N PRO A 16 8.44 7.70 -1.42
CA PRO A 16 7.10 7.94 -1.93
C PRO A 16 6.71 6.84 -2.94
N LEU A 17 5.63 6.11 -2.64
CA LEU A 17 5.02 5.13 -3.54
C LEU A 17 3.89 5.80 -4.31
N ILE A 18 3.96 5.78 -5.65
CA ILE A 18 2.94 6.38 -6.53
C ILE A 18 2.06 5.29 -7.11
N LEU A 19 0.74 5.46 -7.00
CA LEU A 19 -0.27 4.56 -7.57
C LEU A 19 -0.67 5.06 -8.96
N GLU A 20 -0.41 4.26 -9.99
CA GLU A 20 -0.78 4.55 -11.39
C GLU A 20 -1.75 3.48 -11.92
N THR A 21 -2.93 3.36 -11.30
CA THR A 21 -3.99 2.46 -11.78
C THR A 21 -4.87 3.15 -12.81
N ILE A 22 -5.51 2.34 -13.67
CA ILE A 22 -6.29 2.81 -14.83
C ILE A 22 -7.55 3.58 -14.41
N ASN A 23 -8.11 3.27 -13.24
CA ASN A 23 -9.35 3.88 -12.75
C ASN A 23 -9.07 4.84 -11.59
N PRO A 24 -9.06 6.16 -11.82
CA PRO A 24 -8.82 7.15 -10.77
C PRO A 24 -9.98 7.27 -9.76
N ASP A 25 -11.18 6.82 -10.10
CA ASP A 25 -12.37 6.98 -9.25
C ASP A 25 -12.26 6.19 -7.94
N ILE A 26 -11.45 5.12 -7.92
CA ILE A 26 -11.28 4.23 -6.76
C ILE A 26 -9.93 4.39 -6.05
N TRP A 27 -9.11 5.38 -6.42
CA TRP A 27 -7.79 5.57 -5.80
C TRP A 27 -7.85 5.76 -4.29
N ALA A 28 -8.88 6.46 -3.78
CA ALA A 28 -9.05 6.65 -2.35
C ALA A 28 -9.21 5.32 -1.60
N GLU A 29 -9.96 4.39 -2.18
CA GLU A 29 -10.18 3.05 -1.63
C GLU A 29 -8.91 2.19 -1.75
N GLU A 30 -8.23 2.23 -2.89
CA GLU A 30 -6.98 1.49 -3.11
C GLU A 30 -5.87 1.93 -2.15
N ILE A 31 -5.70 3.25 -1.96
CA ILE A 31 -4.73 3.81 -1.01
C ILE A 31 -5.09 3.40 0.42
N ALA A 32 -6.37 3.45 0.79
CA ALA A 32 -6.80 3.04 2.13
C ALA A 32 -6.51 1.54 2.38
N TRP A 33 -6.77 0.69 1.38
CA TRP A 33 -6.46 -0.74 1.44
C TRP A 33 -4.96 -1.03 1.51
N LEU A 34 -4.14 -0.29 0.76
CA LEU A 34 -2.67 -0.40 0.82
C LEU A 34 -2.14 0.01 2.19
N LYS A 35 -2.62 1.13 2.75
CA LYS A 35 -2.24 1.58 4.11
C LYS A 35 -2.67 0.60 5.20
N ALA A 36 -3.84 -0.03 5.06
CA ALA A 36 -4.32 -1.03 6.02
C ALA A 36 -3.36 -2.22 6.13
N GLN A 37 -2.71 -2.62 5.03
CA GLN A 37 -1.72 -3.70 5.03
C GLN A 37 -0.41 -3.33 5.74
N GLN A 38 -0.05 -2.04 5.79
CA GLN A 38 1.12 -1.58 6.54
C GLN A 38 0.90 -1.69 8.07
N ILE A 39 -0.35 -1.55 8.53
CA ILE A 39 -0.70 -1.55 9.97
C ILE A 39 -1.04 -2.97 10.46
N ALA A 40 -1.62 -3.82 9.60
CA ALA A 40 -2.18 -5.13 9.98
C ALA A 40 -1.17 -6.11 10.61
N GLU A 41 0.14 -5.94 10.40
CA GLU A 41 1.18 -6.79 11.01
C GLU A 41 1.83 -6.18 12.25
N ALA A 42 1.68 -4.88 12.51
CA ALA A 42 2.15 -4.30 13.79
C ALA A 42 1.38 -4.85 15.01
N MET A 43 0.30 -5.61 14.77
CA MET A 43 -0.57 -6.23 15.77
C MET A 43 -0.53 -7.77 15.77
N ALA A 44 0.37 -8.40 15.01
CA ALA A 44 0.57 -9.86 14.97
C ALA A 44 1.91 -10.25 15.61
#